data_AF-A0A2P8QRS4-F1
#
_entry.id   AF-A0A2P8QRS4-F1
#
_cell.length_a   1.000
_cell.length_b   1.000
_cell.length_c   1.000
_cell.angle_alpha   90.00
_cell.angle_beta   90.00
_cell.angle_gamma   90.00
#
_symmetry.space_group_name_H-M   'P 1'
#
loop_
_entity.id
_entity.type
_entity.pdbx_description
1 polymer ?
#
loop_
_entity_poly.entity_id
_entity_poly.type
_entity_poly.pdbx_seq_one_letter_code
_entity_poly.pdbx_strand_id
1 'polypeptide(L)'
;MVGNLLQCEYLGWGKLESFRSRSLATNEALIFTEIAGTAPVLIRGFLNCLRSPKVQAKIPQQFSENDVAGVMVEMVRTLPERLLQKWANQSNTDRVMVCAILRWAIN
;
A
#
# COMPACT_ATOMS: atom_id res chain seq x y z
N MET A 1 19.74 4.13 8.69
CA MET A 1 19.17 4.42 7.36
C MET A 1 18.54 3.13 6.83
N VAL A 2 17.21 3.02 6.88
CA VAL A 2 16.43 1.89 6.30
C VAL A 2 16.28 2.04 4.78
N GLY A 3 16.78 3.14 4.20
CA GLY A 3 16.48 3.65 2.86
C GLY A 3 16.74 2.74 1.65
N ASN A 4 17.36 1.56 1.83
CA ASN A 4 17.54 0.57 0.75
C ASN A 4 16.94 -0.81 1.06
N LEU A 5 16.38 -1.03 2.25
CA LEU A 5 15.94 -2.36 2.71
C LEU A 5 14.42 -2.53 2.72
N LEU A 6 13.66 -1.44 2.67
CA LEU A 6 12.21 -1.44 2.68
C LEU A 6 11.68 -0.37 1.71
N GLN A 7 10.74 -0.74 0.86
CA GLN A 7 10.15 0.14 -0.15
C GLN A 7 8.65 -0.10 -0.25
N CYS A 8 7.90 0.95 -0.57
CA CYS A 8 6.48 0.86 -0.88
C CYS A 8 6.24 1.44 -2.26
N GLU A 9 5.66 0.66 -3.15
CA GLU A 9 5.44 1.03 -4.55
C GLU A 9 3.95 1.00 -4.87
N TYR A 10 3.44 2.12 -5.39
CA TYR A 10 2.07 2.18 -5.88
C TYR A 10 1.89 1.32 -7.14
N LEU A 11 0.93 0.41 -7.13
CA LEU A 11 0.66 -0.48 -8.26
C LEU A 11 -0.43 0.01 -9.20
N GLY A 12 -1.33 0.85 -8.72
CA GLY A 12 -2.55 1.19 -9.44
C GLY A 12 -3.78 1.13 -8.57
N TRP A 13 -4.91 1.36 -9.22
CA TRP A 13 -6.24 1.17 -8.64
C TRP A 13 -7.06 0.24 -9.54
N GLY A 14 -8.04 -0.48 -8.99
CA GLY A 14 -8.87 -1.41 -9.76
C GLY A 14 -9.55 -2.47 -8.91
N LYS A 15 -10.02 -3.54 -9.57
CA LYS A 15 -10.53 -4.72 -8.87
C LYS A 15 -9.38 -5.45 -8.17
N LEU A 16 -9.54 -5.76 -6.87
CA LEU A 16 -8.50 -6.40 -6.05
C LEU A 16 -7.98 -7.71 -6.66
N GLU A 17 -8.86 -8.50 -7.25
CA GLU A 17 -8.51 -9.80 -7.84
C GLU A 17 -7.50 -9.67 -8.98
N SER A 18 -7.54 -8.58 -9.75
CA SER A 18 -6.54 -8.29 -10.80
C SER A 18 -5.13 -8.08 -10.24
N PHE A 19 -5.02 -7.57 -9.02
CA PHE A 19 -3.72 -7.41 -8.35
C PHE A 19 -3.28 -8.67 -7.63
N ARG A 20 -4.23 -9.46 -7.11
CA ARG A 20 -3.94 -10.76 -6.46
C ARG A 20 -3.48 -11.83 -7.43
N SER A 21 -3.90 -11.77 -8.69
CA SER A 21 -3.40 -12.67 -9.74
C SER A 21 -1.94 -12.43 -10.10
N ARG A 22 -1.33 -11.34 -9.63
CA ARG A 22 0.10 -11.08 -9.82
C ARG A 22 0.90 -12.00 -8.89
N SER A 23 1.91 -12.67 -9.45
CA SER A 23 2.90 -13.41 -8.65
C SER A 23 3.68 -12.44 -7.77
N LEU A 24 3.51 -12.54 -6.46
CA LEU A 24 4.28 -11.79 -5.46
C LEU A 24 5.47 -12.62 -5.01
N ALA A 25 6.65 -12.00 -4.96
CA ALA A 25 7.82 -12.66 -4.39
C ALA A 25 7.66 -12.91 -2.87
N THR A 26 8.54 -13.74 -2.32
CA THR A 26 8.56 -14.07 -0.89
C THR A 26 8.75 -12.81 -0.04
N ASN A 27 9.53 -11.85 -0.55
CA ASN A 27 9.85 -10.57 0.08
C ASN A 27 8.91 -9.42 -0.28
N GLU A 28 7.71 -9.72 -0.77
CA GLU A 28 6.72 -8.73 -1.17
C GLU A 28 5.39 -8.95 -0.45
N ALA A 29 4.71 -7.90 -0.02
CA ALA A 29 3.35 -7.96 0.48
C ALA A 29 2.46 -6.99 -0.31
N LEU A 30 1.36 -7.51 -0.85
CA LEU A 30 0.31 -6.68 -1.44
C LEU A 30 -0.49 -6.04 -0.30
N ILE A 31 -0.48 -4.72 -0.25
CA ILE A 31 -1.34 -3.92 0.61
C ILE A 31 -2.38 -3.20 -0.26
N PHE A 32 -3.58 -3.03 0.28
CA PHE A 32 -4.67 -2.44 -0.46
C PHE A 32 -5.64 -1.73 0.47
N THR A 33 -6.33 -0.73 -0.07
CA THR A 33 -7.41 -0.05 0.61
C THR A 33 -8.44 0.44 -0.39
N GLU A 34 -9.67 0.70 0.06
CA GLU A 34 -10.68 1.29 -0.81
C GLU A 34 -10.25 2.68 -1.27
N ILE A 35 -10.64 3.06 -2.49
CA ILE A 35 -10.45 4.43 -2.94
C ILE A 35 -11.10 5.36 -1.92
N ALA A 36 -10.28 6.26 -1.38
CA ALA A 36 -10.71 7.32 -0.51
C ALA A 36 -10.11 8.61 -1.05
N GLY A 37 -10.96 9.58 -1.37
CA GLY A 37 -10.64 10.79 -2.13
C GLY A 37 -9.55 11.71 -1.61
N THR A 38 -8.86 11.37 -0.51
CA THR A 38 -7.77 12.19 0.04
C THR A 38 -6.63 11.32 0.56
N ALA A 39 -5.41 11.86 0.46
CA ALA A 39 -4.19 11.19 0.94
C ALA A 39 -4.26 10.73 2.42
N PRO A 40 -4.77 11.52 3.39
CA PRO A 40 -4.88 11.07 4.78
C PRO A 40 -5.77 9.83 4.95
N VAL A 41 -6.86 9.73 4.18
CA VAL A 41 -7.75 8.57 4.28
C VAL A 41 -7.12 7.33 3.65
N LEU A 42 -6.37 7.50 2.55
CA LEU A 42 -5.58 6.40 1.95
C LEU A 42 -4.52 5.89 2.91
N ILE A 43 -3.76 6.79 3.54
CA ILE A 43 -2.75 6.42 4.55
C ILE A 43 -3.40 5.60 5.66
N ARG A 44 -4.52 6.08 6.21
CA ARG A 44 -5.26 5.35 7.26
C ARG A 44 -5.72 3.98 6.77
N GLY A 45 -6.21 3.90 5.54
CA GLY A 45 -6.66 2.67 4.92
C GLY A 45 -5.54 1.64 4.75
N PHE A 46 -4.37 2.06 4.25
CA PHE A 46 -3.20 1.21 4.15
C PHE A 46 -2.64 0.80 5.52
N LEU A 47 -2.62 1.70 6.52
CA LEU A 47 -2.25 1.35 7.89
C LEU A 47 -3.15 0.27 8.48
N ASN A 48 -4.46 0.35 8.23
CA ASN A 48 -5.39 -0.69 8.65
C ASN A 48 -5.10 -2.03 7.96
N CYS A 49 -4.74 -2.01 6.67
CA CYS A 49 -4.33 -3.21 5.94
C CYS A 49 -3.05 -3.83 6.53
N LEU A 50 -2.04 -3.01 6.85
CA LEU A 50 -0.79 -3.44 7.46
C LEU A 50 -0.98 -4.10 8.84
N ARG A 51 -1.97 -3.64 9.60
CA ARG A 51 -2.34 -4.23 10.91
C ARG A 51 -3.08 -5.55 10.80
N SER A 52 -3.39 -6.01 9.59
CA SER A 52 -3.94 -7.35 9.37
C SER A 52 -2.92 -8.40 9.84
N PRO A 53 -3.33 -9.42 10.62
CA PRO A 53 -2.43 -10.50 11.05
C PRO A 53 -1.73 -11.20 9.88
N LYS A 54 -2.40 -11.30 8.72
CA LYS A 54 -1.84 -11.91 7.51
C LYS A 54 -0.66 -11.12 6.95
N VAL A 55 -0.74 -9.79 7.00
CA VAL A 55 0.31 -8.91 6.47
C VAL A 55 1.45 -8.84 7.49
N GLN A 56 1.15 -8.66 8.78
CA GLN A 56 2.15 -8.66 9.84
C GLN A 56 2.95 -9.96 9.90
N ALA A 57 2.32 -11.12 9.69
CA ALA A 57 3.01 -12.40 9.65
C ALA A 57 4.00 -12.53 8.48
N LYS A 58 3.85 -11.74 7.41
CA LYS A 58 4.75 -11.77 6.25
C LYS A 58 5.94 -10.82 6.38
N ILE A 59 5.75 -9.71 7.10
CA ILE A 59 6.79 -8.68 7.26
C ILE A 59 7.85 -9.16 8.26
N PRO A 60 9.15 -9.11 7.93
CA PRO A 60 10.21 -9.46 8.87
C PRO A 60 10.18 -8.63 10.15
N GLN A 61 10.34 -9.28 11.31
CA GLN A 61 10.29 -8.63 12.63
C GLN A 61 11.36 -7.54 12.85
N GLN A 62 12.40 -7.51 12.02
CA GLN A 62 13.42 -6.47 12.05
C GLN A 62 12.90 -5.08 11.65
N PHE A 63 11.77 -5.01 10.92
CA PHE A 63 11.13 -3.75 10.55
C PHE A 63 10.08 -3.38 11.58
N SER A 64 10.21 -2.20 12.19
CA SER A 64 9.19 -1.70 13.11
C SER A 64 7.92 -1.28 12.35
N GLU A 65 6.78 -1.18 13.05
CA GLU A 65 5.54 -0.62 12.45
C GLU A 65 5.79 0.79 11.89
N ASN A 66 6.66 1.57 12.54
CA ASN A 66 7.01 2.92 12.11
C ASN A 66 7.83 2.94 10.82
N ASP A 67 8.74 1.97 10.62
CA ASP A 67 9.52 1.86 9.39
C ASP A 67 8.59 1.55 8.20
N VAL A 68 7.68 0.60 8.39
CA VAL A 68 6.70 0.20 7.38
C VAL A 68 5.70 1.32 7.09
N ALA A 69 5.22 2.00 8.13
CA ALA A 69 4.35 3.16 7.98
C ALA A 69 5.06 4.31 7.26
N GLY A 70 6.34 4.53 7.54
CA GLY A 70 7.15 5.60 6.95
C GLY A 70 7.21 5.51 5.43
N VAL A 71 7.65 4.36 4.88
CA VAL A 71 7.77 4.16 3.43
C VAL A 71 6.43 4.25 2.71
N MET A 72 5.34 3.85 3.38
CA MET A 72 3.99 3.88 2.81
C MET A 72 3.40 5.29 2.82
N VAL A 73 3.64 6.07 3.88
CA VAL A 73 3.29 7.50 3.91
C VAL A 73 4.07 8.27 2.85
N GLU A 74 5.35 7.97 2.68
CA GLU A 74 6.18 8.56 1.62
C GLU A 74 5.65 8.23 0.22
N MET A 75 5.30 6.96 -0.03
CA MET A 75 4.65 6.55 -1.27
C MET A 75 3.36 7.35 -1.54
N VAL A 76 2.47 7.50 -0.56
CA VAL A 76 1.23 8.26 -0.77
C VAL A 76 1.49 9.75 -1.01
N ARG A 77 2.48 10.34 -0.33
CA ARG A 77 2.85 11.76 -0.51
C ARG A 77 3.48 12.06 -1.86
N THR A 78 4.10 11.06 -2.50
CA THR A 78 4.70 11.20 -3.83
C THR A 78 3.71 10.94 -4.97
N LEU A 79 2.46 10.54 -4.66
CA LEU A 79 1.44 10.37 -5.69
C LEU A 79 1.05 11.71 -6.33
N PRO A 80 0.79 11.73 -7.66
CA PRO A 80 0.35 12.94 -8.33
C PRO A 80 -0.98 13.47 -7.77
N GLU A 81 -1.06 14.77 -7.51
CA GLU A 81 -2.29 15.39 -6.99
C GLU A 81 -3.52 15.16 -7.90
N ARG A 82 -3.31 15.15 -9.23
CA ARG A 82 -4.36 14.83 -10.22
C ARG A 82 -4.94 13.43 -10.01
N LEU A 83 -4.15 12.48 -9.50
CA LEU A 83 -4.57 11.14 -9.16
C LEU A 83 -5.52 11.16 -7.95
N LEU A 84 -5.14 11.91 -6.91
CA LEU A 84 -5.95 12.11 -5.71
C LEU A 84 -7.29 12.79 -6.02
N GLN A 85 -7.28 13.79 -6.90
CA GLN A 85 -8.51 14.47 -7.33
C GLN A 85 -9.44 13.54 -8.12
N LYS A 86 -8.88 12.69 -9.01
CA LYS A 86 -9.69 11.69 -9.73
C LYS A 86 -10.39 10.71 -8.79
N TRP A 87 -9.71 10.30 -7.71
CA TRP A 87 -10.28 9.47 -6.66
C TRP A 87 -11.40 10.15 -5.89
N ALA A 88 -11.23 11.43 -5.54
CA ALA A 88 -12.25 12.20 -4.84
C ALA A 88 -13.57 12.29 -5.62
N ASN A 89 -13.46 12.31 -6.95
CA ASN A 89 -14.62 12.46 -7.84
C ASN A 89 -15.28 11.12 -8.22
N GLN A 90 -14.75 9.98 -7.76
CA GLN A 90 -15.36 8.67 -8.04
C GLN A 90 -16.34 8.26 -6.94
N SER A 91 -17.57 7.90 -7.33
CA SER A 91 -18.44 7.10 -6.49
C SER A 91 -17.90 5.67 -6.46
N ASN A 92 -17.44 5.20 -5.30
CA ASN A 92 -16.83 3.86 -5.17
C ASN A 92 -17.89 2.72 -5.14
N THR A 93 -18.83 2.76 -6.08
CA THR A 93 -19.92 1.77 -6.23
C THR A 93 -19.39 0.38 -6.57
N ASP A 94 -18.26 0.31 -7.27
CA ASP A 94 -17.65 -0.94 -7.75
C ASP A 94 -16.59 -1.51 -6.80
N ARG A 95 -16.47 -0.97 -5.57
CA ARG A 95 -15.44 -1.36 -4.56
C ARG A 95 -14.04 -1.42 -5.15
N VAL A 96 -13.68 -0.39 -5.89
CA VAL A 96 -12.36 -0.21 -6.46
C VAL A 96 -11.36 -0.01 -5.32
N MET A 97 -10.26 -0.75 -5.40
CA MET A 97 -9.18 -0.73 -4.43
C MET A 97 -7.98 0.02 -5.02
N VAL A 98 -7.31 0.79 -4.18
CA VAL A 98 -5.95 1.28 -4.39
C VAL A 98 -4.99 0.22 -3.88
N CYS A 99 -4.02 -0.17 -4.68
CA CYS A 99 -3.08 -1.24 -4.37
C CYS A 99 -1.65 -0.74 -4.39
N ALA A 100 -0.84 -1.27 -3.48
CA ALA A 100 0.60 -1.04 -3.42
C ALA A 100 1.33 -2.32 -3.01
N ILE A 101 2.60 -2.43 -3.37
CA ILE A 101 3.50 -3.48 -2.90
C ILE A 101 4.44 -2.91 -1.86
N LEU A 102 4.50 -3.55 -0.71
CA LEU A 102 5.58 -3.41 0.23
C LEU A 102 6.66 -4.45 -0.13
N ARG A 103 7.89 -4.03 -0.39
CA ARG A 103 9.03 -4.90 -0.72
C ARG A 103 10.15 -4.69 0.27
N TRP A 104 10.83 -5.76 0.66
CA TRP A 104 12.05 -5.67 1.48
C TRP A 104 13.21 -6.45 0.88
N ALA A 105 14.44 -6.09 1.26
CA ALA A 105 15.62 -6.83 0.86
C ALA A 105 15.65 -8.22 1.53
N ILE A 106 16.13 -9.21 0.77
CA ILE A 106 16.43 -10.54 1.30
C ILE A 106 17.91 -10.51 1.69
N ASN A 107 18.20 -10.67 2.98
CA ASN A 107 19.56 -10.91 3.47
C ASN A 107 20.00 -12.34 3.14
#